data_AF-A0A653AC49-F1
#
_entry.id   AF-A0A653AC49-F1
#
_cell.length_a   1.000
_cell.length_b   1.000
_cell.length_c   1.000
_cell.angle_alpha   90.00
_cell.angle_beta   90.00
_cell.angle_gamma   90.00
#
_symmetry.space_group_name_H-M   'P 1'
#
loop_
_entity.id
_entity.type
_entity.pdbx_description
1 polymer ?
#
loop_
_entity_poly.entity_id
_entity_poly.type
_entity_poly.pdbx_seq_one_letter_code
_entity_poly.pdbx_strand_id
1 'polypeptide(L)'
;MDQTTMRKWHRSIGIIIALFIIFQAGSGLLITISEFESTPAHSSEGHEHDGIGDRASSWHTVLGWIHHGSGGLMSLYRILLGLGLLAQTVIGTMIFFDIRRRTRPR
;
A
#
# COMPACT_ATOMS: atom_id res chain seq x y z
N MET A 1 1.63 -18.78 24.53
CA MET A 1 2.75 -17.99 23.95
C MET A 1 3.14 -16.92 24.95
N ASP A 2 4.43 -16.75 25.20
CA ASP A 2 4.93 -15.68 26.07
C ASP A 2 4.62 -14.30 25.47
N GLN A 3 4.32 -13.32 26.32
CA GLN A 3 3.94 -11.97 25.86
C GLN A 3 5.09 -11.27 25.13
N THR A 4 6.33 -11.61 25.49
CA THR A 4 7.52 -11.11 24.79
C THR A 4 7.56 -11.59 23.34
N THR A 5 7.23 -12.87 23.11
CA THR A 5 7.14 -13.48 21.78
C THR A 5 6.01 -12.88 20.96
N MET A 6 4.83 -12.67 21.57
CA MET A 6 3.68 -12.04 20.90
C MET A 6 4.02 -10.61 20.42
N ARG A 7 4.71 -9.83 21.25
CA ARG A 7 5.16 -8.47 20.89
C ARG A 7 6.20 -8.47 19.76
N LYS A 8 7.14 -9.44 19.76
CA LYS A 8 8.12 -9.62 18.68
C LYS A 8 7.45 -9.99 17.35
N TRP A 9 6.51 -10.94 17.39
CA TRP A 9 5.76 -11.39 16.20
C TRP A 9 4.93 -10.24 15.61
N HIS A 10 4.17 -9.53 16.45
CA HIS A 10 3.44 -8.33 16.05
C HIS A 10 4.40 -7.33 15.37
N ARG A 11 5.52 -6.97 16.00
CA ARG A 11 6.45 -6.00 15.39
C ARG A 11 7.01 -6.47 14.05
N SER A 12 7.39 -7.75 13.94
CA SER A 12 7.98 -8.31 12.72
C SER A 12 6.97 -8.33 11.56
N ILE A 13 5.76 -8.83 11.79
CA ILE A 13 4.70 -8.82 10.77
C ILE A 13 4.33 -7.38 10.41
N GLY A 14 4.25 -6.50 11.40
CA GLY A 14 3.89 -5.10 11.20
C GLY A 14 4.84 -4.38 10.25
N ILE A 15 6.14 -4.62 10.37
CA ILE A 15 7.15 -4.04 9.47
C ILE A 15 6.95 -4.55 8.04
N ILE A 16 6.72 -5.86 7.87
CA ILE A 16 6.48 -6.46 6.55
C ILE A 16 5.24 -5.82 5.90
N ILE A 17 4.13 -5.77 6.63
CA ILE A 17 2.88 -5.18 6.15
C ILE A 17 3.05 -3.68 5.84
N ALA A 18 3.77 -2.94 6.68
CA ALA A 18 4.01 -1.52 6.47
C ALA A 18 4.74 -1.24 5.16
N LEU A 19 5.74 -2.06 4.80
CA LEU A 19 6.41 -1.95 3.50
C LEU A 19 5.42 -2.10 2.34
N PHE A 20 4.55 -3.11 2.40
CA PHE A 20 3.53 -3.30 1.37
C PHE A 20 2.53 -2.15 1.28
N ILE A 21 2.11 -1.59 2.42
CA ILE A 21 1.25 -0.39 2.44
C ILE A 21 1.96 0.79 1.79
N ILE A 22 3.24 1.03 2.08
CA ILE A 22 4.02 2.11 1.47
C ILE A 22 4.07 1.93 -0.05
N PHE A 23 4.35 0.72 -0.53
CA PHE A 23 4.34 0.44 -1.97
C PHE A 23 2.94 0.64 -2.59
N GLN A 24 1.88 0.18 -1.94
CA GLN A 24 0.51 0.31 -2.45
C GLN A 24 0.02 1.77 -2.46
N ALA A 25 0.27 2.51 -1.38
CA ALA A 25 -0.09 3.92 -1.27
C ALA A 25 0.78 4.80 -2.18
N GLY A 26 2.09 4.53 -2.23
CA GLY A 26 3.03 5.26 -3.09
C GLY A 26 2.75 5.06 -4.58
N SER A 27 2.50 3.81 -5.01
CA SER A 27 2.11 3.54 -6.39
C SER A 27 0.76 4.17 -6.75
N GLY A 28 -0.25 4.07 -5.87
CA GLY A 28 -1.54 4.73 -6.07
C GLY A 28 -1.41 6.25 -6.18
N LEU A 29 -0.62 6.88 -5.31
CA LEU A 29 -0.38 8.31 -5.34
C LEU A 29 0.32 8.77 -6.63
N LEU A 30 1.34 8.03 -7.08
CA LEU A 30 2.04 8.34 -8.34
C LEU A 30 1.10 8.27 -9.54
N ILE A 31 0.18 7.29 -9.57
CA ILE A 31 -0.85 7.21 -10.62
C ILE A 31 -1.73 8.44 -10.60
N THR A 32 -2.28 8.82 -9.43
CA THR A 32 -3.12 10.01 -9.30
C THR A 32 -2.40 11.29 -9.77
N ILE A 33 -1.12 11.45 -9.45
CA ILE A 33 -0.33 12.60 -9.91
C ILE A 33 -0.16 12.56 -11.44
N SER A 34 0.21 11.40 -12.00
CA SER A 34 0.39 11.28 -13.46
C SER A 34 -0.89 11.50 -14.26
N GLU A 35 -2.04 11.07 -13.75
CA GLU A 35 -3.36 11.34 -14.36
C GLU A 35 -3.69 12.84 -14.35
N PHE A 36 -3.32 13.52 -13.25
CA PHE A 36 -3.53 14.96 -13.10
C PHE A 36 -2.67 15.78 -14.06
N GLU A 37 -1.41 15.37 -14.27
CA GLU A 37 -0.49 16.00 -15.22
C GLU A 37 -0.84 15.68 -16.69
N SER A 38 -1.35 14.48 -16.95
CA SER A 38 -1.79 14.01 -18.28
C SER A 38 -3.17 14.52 -18.69
N THR A 39 -3.81 15.36 -17.87
CA THR A 39 -5.00 16.13 -18.25
C THR A 39 -4.60 17.58 -18.58
N PRO A 40 -3.86 17.87 -19.67
CA PRO A 40 -3.92 19.19 -20.26
C PRO A 40 -5.35 19.37 -20.79
N ALA A 41 -5.93 20.52 -20.48
CA ALA A 41 -7.13 20.99 -21.15
C ALA A 41 -7.02 20.68 -22.65
N HIS A 42 -8.10 20.17 -23.25
CA HIS A 42 -8.23 20.05 -24.70
C HIS A 42 -8.05 21.44 -25.35
N SER A 43 -6.80 21.83 -25.57
CA SER A 43 -6.40 22.91 -26.45
C SER A 43 -5.61 22.24 -27.57
N SER A 44 -6.20 22.32 -28.75
CA SER A 44 -5.66 21.95 -30.03
C SER A 44 -4.20 22.36 -30.24
N GLU A 45 -3.57 21.64 -31.16
CA GLU A 45 -2.42 22.02 -32.01
C GLU A 45 -1.09 21.32 -31.73
N GLY A 46 -0.53 20.75 -32.81
CA GLY A 46 0.91 20.80 -33.08
C GLY A 46 1.76 19.66 -32.54
N HIS A 47 2.22 18.82 -33.46
CA HIS A 47 3.34 17.88 -33.30
C HIS A 47 4.54 18.46 -32.55
N GLU A 48 5.10 17.74 -31.56
CA GLU A 48 6.55 17.57 -31.38
C GLU A 48 6.84 16.19 -30.78
N HIS A 49 7.82 15.51 -31.36
CA HIS A 49 8.17 14.10 -31.18
C HIS A 49 9.34 14.01 -30.20
N ASP A 50 9.06 14.13 -28.89
CA ASP A 50 10.07 14.01 -27.84
C ASP A 50 9.93 12.68 -27.09
N GLY A 51 11.01 11.89 -27.07
CA GLY A 51 11.11 10.56 -26.44
C GLY A 51 10.86 10.53 -24.91
N ILE A 52 10.40 11.63 -24.32
CA ILE A 52 9.91 11.73 -22.94
C ILE A 52 8.46 11.20 -22.85
N GLY A 53 7.65 11.38 -23.90
CA GLY A 53 6.25 10.93 -23.93
C GLY A 53 6.09 9.41 -23.89
N ASP A 54 6.97 8.66 -24.59
CA ASP A 54 6.96 7.20 -24.61
C ASP A 54 7.30 6.57 -23.25
N ARG A 55 8.17 7.22 -22.48
CA ARG A 55 8.55 6.72 -21.15
C ARG A 55 7.41 6.94 -20.16
N ALA A 56 6.78 8.12 -20.17
CA ALA A 56 5.64 8.43 -19.31
C ALA A 56 4.43 7.51 -19.60
N SER A 57 4.10 7.27 -20.87
CA SER A 57 3.02 6.36 -21.27
C SER A 57 3.31 4.90 -20.89
N SER A 58 4.58 4.46 -20.98
CA SER A 58 5.03 3.14 -20.54
C SER A 58 4.91 2.96 -19.02
N TRP A 59 5.36 3.94 -18.23
CA TRP A 59 5.20 3.92 -16.78
C TRP A 59 3.73 3.94 -16.37
N HIS A 60 2.90 4.76 -17.04
CA HIS A 60 1.46 4.80 -16.80
C HIS A 60 0.78 3.46 -17.11
N THR A 61 1.18 2.76 -18.17
CA THR A 61 0.67 1.43 -18.52
C THR A 61 1.08 0.37 -17.50
N VAL A 62 2.35 0.37 -17.07
CA VAL A 62 2.86 -0.59 -16.07
C VAL A 62 2.26 -0.32 -14.69
N LEU A 63 2.13 0.93 -14.28
CA LEU A 63 1.49 1.34 -13.03
C LEU A 63 -0.02 1.06 -13.06
N GLY A 64 -0.69 1.35 -14.18
CA GLY A 64 -2.08 0.98 -14.43
C GLY A 64 -2.29 -0.53 -14.30
N TRP A 65 -1.38 -1.34 -14.86
CA TRP A 65 -1.43 -2.80 -14.73
C TRP A 65 -1.12 -3.29 -13.30
N ILE A 66 -0.17 -2.70 -12.57
CA ILE A 66 0.11 -3.10 -11.18
C ILE A 66 -1.07 -2.74 -10.25
N HIS A 67 -1.78 -1.65 -10.55
CA HIS A 67 -2.83 -1.11 -9.69
C HIS A 67 -4.22 -1.65 -10.04
N HIS A 68 -4.53 -1.78 -11.34
CA HIS A 68 -5.79 -2.32 -11.84
C HIS A 68 -5.69 -3.77 -12.33
N GLY A 69 -4.52 -4.39 -12.26
CA GLY A 69 -4.29 -5.78 -12.65
C GLY A 69 -5.23 -6.73 -11.91
N SER A 70 -6.26 -7.16 -12.62
CA SER A 70 -7.32 -8.07 -12.15
C SER A 70 -6.88 -9.54 -12.09
N GLY A 71 -5.58 -9.81 -12.18
CA GLY A 71 -5.03 -11.15 -12.14
C GLY A 71 -5.29 -11.83 -10.78
N GLY A 72 -5.74 -13.09 -10.82
CA GLY A 72 -6.10 -13.84 -9.60
C GLY A 72 -5.01 -13.89 -8.54
N LEU A 73 -3.73 -13.91 -8.94
CA LEU A 73 -2.59 -13.86 -8.03
C LEU A 73 -2.48 -12.53 -7.27
N MET A 74 -2.74 -11.41 -7.94
CA MET A 74 -2.72 -10.08 -7.32
C MET A 74 -3.88 -9.91 -6.34
N SER A 75 -5.06 -10.44 -6.68
CA SER A 75 -6.21 -10.48 -5.77
C SER A 75 -5.91 -11.29 -4.51
N LEU A 76 -5.31 -12.49 -4.67
CA LEU A 76 -4.91 -13.33 -3.53
C LEU A 76 -3.91 -12.62 -2.61
N TYR A 77 -2.90 -11.96 -3.18
CA TYR A 77 -1.95 -11.13 -2.44
C TYR A 77 -2.65 -10.04 -1.61
N ARG A 78 -3.62 -9.32 -2.19
CA ARG A 78 -4.39 -8.27 -1.49
C ARG A 78 -5.22 -8.84 -0.36
N ILE A 79 -5.84 -10.01 -0.55
CA ILE A 79 -6.61 -10.69 0.49
C ILE A 79 -5.70 -11.08 1.66
N LEU A 80 -4.54 -11.69 1.38
CA LEU A 80 -3.57 -12.08 2.40
C LEU A 80 -3.05 -10.87 3.18
N LEU A 81 -2.76 -9.75 2.50
CA LEU A 81 -2.38 -8.50 3.14
C LEU A 81 -3.49 -7.94 4.03
N GLY A 82 -4.72 -7.90 3.52
CA GLY A 82 -5.88 -7.43 4.27
C GLY A 82 -6.10 -8.27 5.53
N LEU A 83 -6.00 -9.59 5.42
CA LEU A 83 -6.08 -10.49 6.57
C LEU A 83 -4.94 -10.27 7.56
N GLY A 84 -3.71 -10.10 7.06
CA GLY A 84 -2.55 -9.76 7.87
C GLY A 84 -2.75 -8.46 8.64
N LEU A 85 -3.31 -7.43 8.00
CA LEU A 85 -3.63 -6.16 8.62
C LEU A 85 -4.66 -6.31 9.73
N LEU A 86 -5.75 -7.04 9.48
CA LEU A 86 -6.77 -7.31 10.51
C LEU A 86 -6.16 -8.05 11.70
N ALA A 87 -5.38 -9.11 11.46
CA ALA A 87 -4.70 -9.85 12.51
C ALA A 87 -3.77 -8.94 13.32
N GLN A 88 -3.02 -8.07 12.63
CA GLN A 88 -2.11 -7.12 13.25
C GLN A 88 -2.85 -6.11 14.14
N THR A 89 -3.98 -5.56 13.68
CA THR A 89 -4.81 -4.64 14.45
C THR A 89 -5.37 -5.32 15.70
N VAL A 90 -5.86 -6.57 15.58
CA VAL A 90 -6.36 -7.34 16.73
C VAL A 90 -5.26 -7.57 17.75
N ILE A 91 -4.09 -8.05 17.32
CA ILE A 91 -2.95 -8.32 18.22
C ILE A 91 -2.47 -7.04 18.89
N GLY A 92 -2.34 -5.93 18.14
CA GLY A 92 -1.97 -4.63 18.69
C GLY A 92 -2.96 -4.12 19.75
N THR A 93 -4.26 -4.32 19.49
CA THR A 93 -5.34 -3.98 20.44
C THR A 93 -5.26 -4.82 21.70
N MET A 94 -5.00 -6.12 21.58
CA MET A 94 -4.81 -7.01 22.73
C MET A 94 -3.60 -6.59 23.57
N ILE A 95 -2.47 -6.24 22.92
CA ILE A 95 -1.27 -5.72 23.60
C ILE A 95 -1.60 -4.43 24.36
N PHE A 96 -2.35 -3.51 23.75
CA PHE A 96 -2.77 -2.25 24.39
C PHE A 96 -3.61 -2.49 25.65
N PHE A 97 -4.61 -3.38 25.57
CA PHE A 97 -5.45 -3.69 26.73
C PHE A 97 -4.67 -4.41 27.84
N ASP A 98 -3.76 -5.30 27.50
CA ASP A 98 -2.91 -5.98 28.49
C ASP A 98 -2.02 -4.99 29.23
N ILE A 99 -1.39 -4.04 28.53
CA ILE A 99 -0.63 -2.95 29.15
C ILE A 99 -1.54 -2.11 30.05
N ARG A 100 -2.72 -1.71 29.54
CA ARG A 100 -3.68 -0.86 30.28
C ARG A 100 -4.24 -1.52 31.54
N ARG A 101 -4.42 -2.85 31.53
CA ARG A 101 -4.88 -3.60 32.72
C ARG A 101 -3.80 -3.64 33.80
N ARG A 102 -2.52 -3.64 33.43
CA ARG A 102 -1.38 -3.65 34.36
C ARG A 102 -1.09 -2.28 34.97
N THR A 103 -1.42 -1.20 34.28
CA THR A 103 -1.16 0.18 34.72
C THR A 103 -2.31 0.83 35.47
N ARG A 104 -3.47 0.17 35.63
CA ARG A 104 -4.51 0.67 36.53
C ARG A 104 -4.05 0.50 37.99
N PRO A 105 -3.95 1.60 38.78
CA PRO A 105 -3.83 1.48 40.23
C PRO A 105 -5.08 0.76 40.75
N ARG A 106 -4.90 -0.14 41.72
CA ARG A 106 -6.01 -0.80 42.43
C ARG A 106 -6.93 0.23 43.07
#